data_AF-A0A0L0G8W9-F1
#
_entry.id   AF-A0A0L0G8W9-F1
#
_cell.length_a   1.000
_cell.length_b   1.000
_cell.length_c   1.000
_cell.angle_alpha   90.00
_cell.angle_beta   90.00
_cell.angle_gamma   90.00
#
_symmetry.space_group_name_H-M   'P 1'
#
loop_
_entity.id
_entity.type
_entity.pdbx_description
1 polymer ?
#
loop_
_entity_poly.entity_id
_entity_poly.type
_entity_poly.pdbx_seq_one_letter_code
_entity_poly.pdbx_strand_id
1 'polypeptide(L)'
;MVRHNNVVPNAHFKKDWQNRVQCWFNQPGRKQRRRVSRQQKAVAIAPRPVAGLVRPAVRCPTAKYNSRMRSGRGFTLDEIKEAGLSAKVARTVGIAVDHRRKSRSVEALNRNVQRLKEYNERLIVFPKRAGKAKKGDASAEDIKAASQLTGAIIPVTQQHKREKARAITEEEKNFNAFYTLRMARANAKYVGVREKRAIAKAEAAAAAANKKK
;
A
#
# COMPACT_ATOMS: atom_id res chain seq x y z
N MET A 1 -21.27 -45.69 7.49
CA MET A 1 -22.66 -45.19 7.39
C MET A 1 -22.86 -44.17 8.49
N VAL A 2 -23.38 -42.99 8.17
CA VAL A 2 -23.61 -41.95 9.18
C VAL A 2 -24.82 -42.37 10.02
N ARG A 3 -24.69 -42.39 11.36
CA ARG A 3 -25.79 -42.73 12.26
C ARG A 3 -26.64 -41.48 12.52
N HIS A 4 -27.96 -41.65 12.61
CA HIS A 4 -28.91 -40.56 12.91
C HIS A 4 -28.75 -39.36 11.95
N ASN A 5 -29.09 -38.17 12.43
CA ASN A 5 -28.97 -36.90 11.70
C ASN A 5 -27.57 -36.27 11.85
N ASN A 6 -26.52 -37.08 11.79
CA ASN A 6 -25.15 -36.55 11.84
C ASN A 6 -24.73 -36.00 10.46
N VAL A 7 -23.80 -35.04 10.45
CA VAL A 7 -23.27 -34.44 9.22
C VAL A 7 -22.51 -35.50 8.42
N VAL A 8 -22.72 -35.52 7.11
CA VAL A 8 -21.98 -36.41 6.20
C VAL A 8 -20.50 -36.04 6.22
N PRO A 9 -19.59 -36.97 6.59
CA PRO A 9 -18.19 -36.66 6.72
C PRO A 9 -17.54 -36.43 5.35
N ASN A 10 -17.06 -35.21 5.11
CA ASN A 10 -16.20 -34.88 3.98
C ASN A 10 -14.72 -34.88 4.40
N ALA A 11 -14.25 -36.04 4.88
CA ALA A 11 -12.89 -36.20 5.38
C ALA A 11 -11.92 -36.56 4.25
N HIS A 12 -10.90 -35.73 4.03
CA HIS A 12 -9.90 -35.91 2.97
C HIS A 12 -8.67 -36.72 3.42
N PHE A 13 -8.91 -37.83 4.14
CA PHE A 13 -7.89 -38.74 4.67
C PHE A 13 -7.78 -40.06 3.90
N LYS A 14 -8.30 -40.11 2.67
CA LYS A 14 -8.36 -41.33 1.82
C LYS A 14 -7.05 -41.64 1.09
N LYS A 15 -6.11 -40.70 1.08
CA LYS A 15 -4.76 -40.89 0.52
C LYS A 15 -3.78 -41.20 1.64
N ASP A 16 -2.57 -41.60 1.29
CA ASP A 16 -1.48 -41.83 2.23
C ASP A 16 -0.96 -40.50 2.85
N TRP A 17 -1.75 -39.96 3.78
CA TRP A 17 -1.49 -38.70 4.47
C TRP A 17 -0.56 -38.88 5.68
N GLN A 18 -0.54 -40.08 6.27
CA GLN A 18 0.26 -40.40 7.46
C GLN A 18 1.76 -40.22 7.19
N ASN A 19 2.21 -40.56 5.97
CA ASN A 19 3.59 -40.35 5.52
C ASN A 19 3.96 -38.86 5.28
N ARG A 20 2.99 -37.93 5.29
CA ARG A 20 3.20 -36.50 5.00
C ARG A 20 2.84 -35.60 6.18
N VAL A 21 2.85 -36.15 7.39
CA VAL A 21 2.55 -35.40 8.61
C VAL A 21 3.75 -34.53 8.99
N GLN A 22 3.59 -33.22 8.87
CA GLN A 22 4.60 -32.26 9.35
C GLN A 22 4.34 -31.90 10.82
N CYS A 23 5.16 -32.45 11.71
CA CYS A 23 5.17 -32.04 13.11
C CYS A 23 5.90 -30.70 13.31
N TRP A 24 5.38 -29.86 14.22
CA TRP A 24 5.91 -28.50 14.48
C TRP A 24 6.77 -28.42 15.75
N PHE A 25 7.31 -29.54 16.24
CA PHE A 25 8.18 -29.57 17.44
C PHE A 25 9.44 -28.70 17.32
N ASN A 26 9.92 -28.48 16.10
CA ASN A 26 11.05 -27.59 15.81
C ASN A 26 10.70 -26.08 15.83
N GLN A 27 9.44 -25.70 16.10
CA GLN A 27 9.02 -24.30 16.12
C GLN A 27 9.82 -23.42 17.10
N PRO A 28 10.06 -23.79 18.39
CA PRO A 28 10.90 -23.03 19.30
C PRO A 28 12.35 -22.91 18.80
N GLY A 29 12.97 -24.00 18.35
CA GLY A 29 14.32 -23.97 17.77
C GLY A 29 14.42 -23.05 16.55
N ARG A 30 13.41 -23.06 15.66
CA ARG A 30 13.31 -22.12 14.52
C ARG A 30 13.13 -20.68 14.97
N LYS A 31 12.42 -20.39 16.08
CA LYS A 31 12.31 -19.04 16.65
C LYS A 31 13.65 -18.54 17.17
N GLN A 32 14.37 -19.35 17.96
CA GLN A 32 15.70 -19.00 18.48
C GLN A 32 16.71 -18.77 17.35
N ARG A 33 16.79 -19.69 16.38
CA ARG A 33 17.68 -19.53 15.22
C ARG A 33 17.43 -18.24 14.44
N ARG A 34 16.16 -17.88 14.19
CA ARG A 34 15.80 -16.61 13.54
C ARG A 34 16.16 -15.40 14.39
N ARG A 35 16.10 -15.48 15.74
CA ARG A 35 16.52 -14.40 16.64
C ARG A 35 18.02 -14.18 16.55
N VAL A 36 18.83 -15.24 16.68
CA VAL A 36 20.30 -15.18 16.59
C VAL A 36 20.74 -14.64 15.23
N SER A 37 20.17 -15.14 14.13
CA SER A 37 20.50 -14.63 12.79
C SER A 37 20.16 -13.14 12.62
N ARG A 38 19.06 -12.66 13.22
CA ARG A 38 18.74 -11.22 13.20
C ARG A 38 19.72 -10.40 14.04
N GLN A 39 20.17 -10.91 15.19
CA GLN A 39 21.19 -10.24 16.02
C GLN A 39 22.54 -10.18 15.31
N GLN A 40 22.99 -11.29 14.71
CA GLN A 40 24.20 -11.33 13.89
C GLN A 40 24.13 -10.32 12.73
N LYS A 41 22.99 -10.28 12.02
CA LYS A 41 22.76 -9.28 10.97
C LYS A 41 22.83 -7.85 11.51
N ALA A 42 22.27 -7.59 12.69
CA ALA A 42 22.24 -6.26 13.29
C ALA A 42 23.66 -5.73 13.56
N VAL A 43 24.50 -6.57 14.16
CA VAL A 43 25.92 -6.27 14.42
C VAL A 43 26.67 -6.05 13.10
N ALA A 44 26.46 -6.91 12.10
CA ALA A 44 27.18 -6.84 10.84
C ALA A 44 26.90 -5.58 10.00
N ILE A 45 25.71 -4.97 10.13
CA ILE A 45 25.33 -3.79 9.34
C ILE A 45 25.35 -2.48 10.14
N ALA A 46 25.77 -2.52 11.42
CA ALA A 46 25.84 -1.34 12.26
C ALA A 46 26.67 -0.23 11.57
N PRO A 47 26.20 1.03 11.54
CA PRO A 47 25.09 1.60 12.31
C PRO A 47 23.70 1.52 11.64
N ARG A 48 23.55 0.88 10.47
CA ARG A 48 22.30 0.90 9.69
C ARG A 48 21.14 0.15 10.38
N PRO A 49 19.88 0.58 10.22
CA PRO A 49 18.73 -0.13 10.78
C PRO A 49 18.53 -1.55 10.23
N VAL A 50 18.14 -2.49 11.10
CA VAL A 50 17.97 -3.93 10.78
C VAL A 50 16.75 -4.21 9.88
N ALA A 51 15.72 -3.34 9.96
CA ALA A 51 14.51 -3.44 9.14
C ALA A 51 14.79 -3.32 7.64
N GLY A 52 15.98 -2.84 7.26
CA GLY A 52 16.43 -2.74 5.88
C GLY A 52 16.05 -1.40 5.28
N LEU A 53 15.40 -1.43 4.12
CA LEU A 53 15.10 -0.22 3.36
C LEU A 53 13.75 0.37 3.74
N VAL A 54 13.64 1.69 3.74
CA VAL A 54 12.34 2.37 3.89
C VAL A 54 11.45 2.02 2.71
N ARG A 55 10.19 1.71 3.01
CA ARG A 55 9.17 1.31 2.03
C ARG A 55 8.02 2.33 2.00
N PRO A 56 7.36 2.52 0.83
CA PRO A 56 6.26 3.47 0.70
C PRO A 56 5.01 2.99 1.40
N ALA A 57 4.10 3.92 1.66
CA ALA A 57 2.75 3.62 2.11
C ALA A 57 1.84 3.35 0.90
N VAL A 58 1.22 2.17 0.86
CA VAL A 58 0.41 1.70 -0.28
C VAL A 58 -0.95 1.19 0.19
N ARG A 59 -2.00 1.53 -0.56
CA ARG A 59 -3.37 1.01 -0.35
C ARG A 59 -3.49 -0.43 -0.88
N CYS A 60 -4.26 -1.28 -0.20
CA CYS A 60 -4.54 -2.62 -0.73
C CYS A 60 -5.48 -2.54 -1.95
N PRO A 61 -5.38 -3.48 -2.92
CA PRO A 61 -5.99 -3.31 -4.24
C PRO A 61 -7.50 -3.60 -4.32
N THR A 62 -8.06 -4.42 -3.42
CA THR A 62 -9.46 -4.86 -3.53
C THR A 62 -10.41 -3.95 -2.77
N ALA A 63 -11.67 -3.87 -3.20
CA ALA A 63 -12.71 -3.07 -2.52
C ALA A 63 -12.85 -3.43 -1.03
N LYS A 64 -12.67 -4.70 -0.66
CA LYS A 64 -12.69 -5.16 0.74
C LYS A 64 -11.59 -4.56 1.62
N TYR A 65 -10.42 -4.25 1.03
CA TYR A 65 -9.23 -3.84 1.78
C TYR A 65 -8.69 -2.46 1.39
N ASN A 66 -9.32 -1.75 0.46
CA ASN A 66 -8.85 -0.46 -0.04
C ASN A 66 -8.70 0.59 1.09
N SER A 67 -9.47 0.50 2.17
CA SER A 67 -9.35 1.35 3.36
C SER A 67 -8.05 1.09 4.15
N ARG A 68 -7.45 -0.09 4.02
CA ARG A 68 -6.22 -0.46 4.73
C ARG A 68 -4.98 0.01 3.99
N MET A 69 -4.03 0.53 4.76
CA MET A 69 -2.70 0.90 4.27
C MET A 69 -1.68 -0.13 4.74
N ARG A 70 -0.67 -0.39 3.91
CA ARG A 70 0.43 -1.32 4.18
C ARG A 70 1.75 -0.78 3.64
N SER A 71 2.84 -1.35 4.10
CA SER A 71 4.15 -1.14 3.47
C SER A 71 4.18 -1.78 2.08
N GLY A 72 4.51 -0.97 1.07
CA GLY A 72 4.69 -1.41 -0.31
C GLY A 72 6.02 -2.12 -0.55
N ARG A 73 6.35 -2.39 -1.82
CA ARG A 73 7.64 -2.98 -2.23
C ARG A 73 8.74 -1.91 -2.31
N GLY A 74 8.46 -0.78 -2.96
CA GLY A 74 9.39 0.33 -3.16
C GLY A 74 8.70 1.57 -3.75
N PHE A 75 9.35 2.71 -3.60
CA PHE A 75 8.93 4.01 -4.13
C PHE A 75 8.97 4.03 -5.65
N THR A 76 8.04 4.79 -6.26
CA THR A 76 8.05 4.98 -7.72
C THR A 76 9.17 5.93 -8.13
N LEU A 77 9.49 5.94 -9.44
CA LEU A 77 10.46 6.90 -9.96
C LEU A 77 9.97 8.35 -9.82
N ASP A 78 8.66 8.57 -9.99
CA ASP A 78 8.05 9.89 -9.85
C ASP A 78 8.16 10.42 -8.41
N GLU A 79 7.84 9.58 -7.42
CA GLU A 79 7.95 9.94 -5.99
C GLU A 79 9.39 10.29 -5.62
N ILE A 80 10.37 9.55 -6.14
CA ILE A 80 11.80 9.78 -5.88
C ILE A 80 12.28 11.07 -6.54
N LYS A 81 11.85 11.31 -7.78
CA LYS A 81 12.19 12.52 -8.54
C LYS A 81 11.64 13.77 -7.85
N GLU A 82 10.39 13.73 -7.40
CA GLU A 82 9.73 14.84 -6.71
C GLU A 82 10.30 15.08 -5.30
N ALA A 83 10.84 14.04 -4.66
CA ALA A 83 11.64 14.17 -3.45
C ALA A 83 13.07 14.72 -3.69
N GLY A 84 13.45 15.03 -4.94
CA GLY A 84 14.76 15.59 -5.28
C GLY A 84 15.91 14.58 -5.27
N LEU A 85 15.61 13.29 -5.32
CA LEU A 85 16.59 12.21 -5.29
C LEU A 85 16.73 11.56 -6.67
N SER A 86 17.90 10.98 -6.95
CA SER A 86 18.07 10.09 -8.10
C SER A 86 17.80 8.64 -7.68
N ALA A 87 17.23 7.83 -8.58
CA ALA A 87 16.89 6.44 -8.27
C ALA A 87 18.11 5.59 -7.84
N LYS A 88 19.29 5.87 -8.40
CA LYS A 88 20.55 5.18 -8.04
C LYS A 88 21.00 5.57 -6.62
N VAL A 89 21.00 6.87 -6.30
CA VAL A 89 21.38 7.38 -4.97
C VAL A 89 20.36 6.95 -3.90
N ALA A 90 19.07 6.92 -4.22
CA ALA A 90 18.04 6.48 -3.30
C ALA A 90 18.34 5.06 -2.77
N ARG A 91 18.78 4.15 -3.65
CA ARG A 91 19.09 2.77 -3.25
C ARG A 91 20.31 2.67 -2.33
N THR A 92 21.35 3.49 -2.55
CA THR A 92 22.55 3.51 -1.70
C THR A 92 22.27 4.05 -0.31
N VAL A 93 21.31 4.98 -0.22
CA VAL A 93 20.94 5.71 1.00
C VAL A 93 19.87 4.96 1.84
N GLY A 94 19.39 3.81 1.38
CA GLY A 94 18.47 2.98 2.15
C GLY A 94 17.00 3.09 1.74
N ILE A 95 16.71 3.61 0.55
CA ILE A 95 15.34 3.74 0.02
C ILE A 95 15.05 2.58 -0.95
N ALA A 96 13.91 1.92 -0.78
CA ALA A 96 13.48 0.88 -1.71
C ALA A 96 12.89 1.48 -2.99
N VAL A 97 13.35 1.06 -4.17
CA VAL A 97 12.88 1.55 -5.47
C VAL A 97 12.10 0.45 -6.19
N ASP A 98 10.95 0.81 -6.78
CA ASP A 98 10.13 -0.10 -7.59
C ASP A 98 9.67 0.59 -8.88
N HIS A 99 10.46 0.41 -9.94
CA HIS A 99 10.21 1.00 -11.26
C HIS A 99 8.92 0.50 -11.95
N ARG A 100 8.31 -0.58 -11.45
CA ARG A 100 7.08 -1.16 -12.03
C ARG A 100 5.82 -0.48 -11.53
N ARG A 101 5.86 0.17 -10.36
CA ARG A 101 4.69 0.81 -9.76
C ARG A 101 4.49 2.19 -10.38
N LYS A 102 3.23 2.54 -10.66
CA LYS A 102 2.82 3.86 -11.17
C LYS A 102 1.90 4.54 -10.16
N SER A 103 2.05 5.84 -9.97
CA SER A 103 1.16 6.64 -9.14
C SER A 103 -0.02 7.14 -9.97
N ARG A 104 -1.25 6.79 -9.57
CA ARG A 104 -2.48 7.22 -10.26
C ARG A 104 -3.23 8.35 -9.53
N SER A 105 -2.86 8.63 -8.29
CA SER A 105 -3.52 9.60 -7.43
C SER A 105 -2.48 10.55 -6.85
N VAL A 106 -2.75 11.85 -6.94
CA VAL A 106 -1.88 12.91 -6.41
C VAL A 106 -1.73 12.78 -4.88
N GLU A 107 -2.79 12.41 -4.16
CA GLU A 107 -2.72 12.21 -2.70
C GLU A 107 -1.71 11.13 -2.28
N ALA A 108 -1.63 10.02 -3.03
CA ALA A 108 -0.69 8.94 -2.72
C ALA A 108 0.74 9.34 -3.06
N LEU A 109 0.93 10.10 -4.16
CA LEU A 109 2.20 10.70 -4.54
C LEU A 109 2.70 11.60 -3.42
N ASN A 110 1.91 12.61 -3.03
CA ASN A 110 2.26 13.58 -1.99
C ASN A 110 2.56 12.92 -0.64
N ARG A 111 1.76 11.92 -0.23
CA ARG A 111 2.02 11.16 1.01
C ARG A 111 3.38 10.47 1.00
N ASN A 112 3.75 9.86 -0.12
CA ASN A 112 5.01 9.13 -0.23
C ASN A 112 6.20 10.08 -0.42
N VAL A 113 6.02 11.20 -1.12
CA VAL A 113 7.02 12.27 -1.21
C VAL A 113 7.30 12.86 0.17
N GLN A 114 6.27 13.18 0.95
CA GLN A 114 6.43 13.67 2.32
C GLN A 114 7.17 12.66 3.19
N ARG A 115 6.84 11.37 3.03
CA ARG A 115 7.52 10.28 3.73
C ARG A 115 9.00 10.15 3.34
N LEU A 116 9.36 10.43 2.09
CA LEU A 116 10.77 10.46 1.65
C LEU A 116 11.51 11.67 2.23
N LYS A 117 10.86 12.84 2.27
CA LYS A 117 11.42 14.05 2.91
C LYS A 117 11.68 13.82 4.40
N GLU A 118 10.69 13.29 5.12
CA GLU A 118 10.82 12.93 6.54
C GLU A 118 11.95 11.90 6.77
N TYR A 119 12.09 10.91 5.88
CA TYR A 119 13.20 9.96 5.95
C TYR A 119 14.55 10.64 5.72
N ASN A 120 14.64 11.54 4.75
CA ASN A 120 15.87 12.24 4.41
C ASN A 120 16.31 13.21 5.51
N GLU A 121 15.37 13.86 6.19
CA GLU A 121 15.64 14.71 7.36
C GLU A 121 16.20 13.91 8.55
N ARG A 122 15.73 12.66 8.75
CA ARG A 122 16.19 11.79 9.85
C ARG A 122 17.44 10.98 9.53
N LEU A 123 17.94 11.07 8.30
CA LEU A 123 19.02 10.24 7.82
C LEU A 123 20.39 10.85 8.18
N ILE A 124 21.19 10.09 8.92
CA ILE A 124 22.58 10.43 9.22
C ILE A 124 23.48 9.71 8.21
N VAL A 125 24.11 10.46 7.29
CA VAL A 125 25.03 9.90 6.28
C VAL A 125 26.46 10.02 6.78
N PHE A 126 27.15 8.88 6.88
CA PHE A 126 28.53 8.84 7.30
C PHE A 126 29.47 9.14 6.13
N PRO A 127 30.56 9.90 6.35
CA PRO A 127 31.55 10.14 5.33
C PRO A 127 32.24 8.83 4.93
N LYS A 128 32.46 8.63 3.62
CA LYS A 128 33.12 7.41 3.11
C LYS A 128 34.54 7.21 3.65
N ARG A 129 35.24 8.30 3.96
CA ARG A 129 36.56 8.31 4.57
C ARG A 129 36.47 9.10 5.86
N ALA A 130 36.89 8.51 6.97
CA ALA A 130 36.92 9.18 8.27
C ALA A 130 37.75 10.47 8.18
N GLY A 131 37.24 11.55 8.78
CA GLY A 131 37.89 12.87 8.77
C GLY A 131 37.82 13.64 7.45
N LYS A 132 37.32 13.05 6.36
CA LYS A 132 37.18 13.71 5.04
C LYS A 132 35.70 13.81 4.65
N ALA A 133 34.96 14.62 5.40
CA ALA A 133 33.55 14.88 5.15
C ALA A 133 33.34 15.68 3.85
N LYS A 134 32.34 15.29 3.07
CA LYS A 134 31.89 15.95 1.85
C LYS A 134 30.50 16.57 2.07
N LYS A 135 30.03 17.32 1.07
CA LYS A 135 28.67 17.88 1.06
C LYS A 135 27.63 16.75 1.20
N GLY A 136 26.79 16.85 2.23
CA GLY A 136 25.74 15.88 2.53
C GLY A 136 26.14 14.79 3.53
N ASP A 137 27.38 14.77 4.00
CA ASP A 137 27.77 13.97 5.16
C ASP A 137 27.35 14.68 6.47
N ALA A 138 27.07 13.89 7.49
CA ALA A 138 26.64 14.38 8.80
C ALA A 138 27.78 15.00 9.61
N SER A 139 27.43 15.82 10.60
CA SER A 139 28.40 16.42 11.52
C SER A 139 29.08 15.34 12.39
N ALA A 140 30.25 15.66 12.95
CA ALA A 140 30.95 14.75 13.86
C ALA A 140 30.14 14.43 15.12
N GLU A 141 29.25 15.33 15.54
CA GLU A 141 28.36 15.15 16.69
C GLU A 141 27.24 14.15 16.37
N ASP A 142 26.57 14.29 15.22
CA ASP A 142 25.53 13.36 14.75
C ASP A 142 26.09 11.95 14.56
N ILE A 143 27.32 11.84 14.07
CA ILE A 143 28.01 10.56 13.88
C ILE A 143 28.25 9.86 15.22
N LYS A 144 28.59 10.60 16.28
CA LYS A 144 28.77 10.04 17.63
C LYS A 144 27.44 9.67 18.28
N ALA A 145 26.39 10.47 18.04
CA ALA A 145 25.04 10.20 18.55
C ALA A 145 24.30 9.10 17.79
N ALA A 146 24.79 8.73 16.60
CA ALA A 146 24.15 7.74 15.74
C ALA A 146 24.05 6.38 16.44
N SER A 147 22.82 5.92 16.64
CA SER A 147 22.51 4.60 17.17
C SER A 147 21.68 3.80 16.18
N GLN A 148 21.76 2.47 16.28
CA GLN A 148 21.00 1.60 15.40
C GLN A 148 19.52 1.61 15.80
N LEU A 149 18.65 2.06 14.89
CA LEU A 149 17.20 1.99 15.09
C LEU A 149 16.73 0.54 15.21
N THR A 150 16.00 0.25 16.29
CA THR A 150 15.27 -1.02 16.46
C THR A 150 13.82 -0.86 15.98
N GLY A 151 13.30 -1.87 15.29
CA GLY A 151 11.94 -1.84 14.75
C GLY A 151 11.84 -1.29 13.32
N ALA A 152 10.63 -0.89 12.92
CA ALA A 152 10.34 -0.46 11.55
C ALA A 152 10.72 1.01 11.32
N ILE A 153 11.38 1.29 10.20
CA ILE A 153 11.71 2.65 9.77
C ILE A 153 10.42 3.37 9.37
N ILE A 154 10.08 4.44 10.09
CA ILE A 154 8.88 5.28 9.92
C ILE A 154 7.63 4.40 9.73
N PRO A 155 7.07 3.78 10.76
CA PRO A 155 5.99 2.79 10.59
C PRO A 155 4.79 3.37 9.84
N VAL A 156 4.22 2.59 8.91
CA VAL A 156 3.01 2.97 8.18
C VAL A 156 1.82 2.79 9.11
N THR A 157 1.21 3.90 9.52
CA THR A 157 0.03 3.91 10.39
C THR A 157 -1.24 4.13 9.58
N GLN A 158 -2.35 3.58 10.07
CA GLN A 158 -3.67 3.86 9.52
C GLN A 158 -4.19 5.13 10.19
N GLN A 159 -4.14 6.24 9.48
CA GLN A 159 -4.71 7.50 9.96
C GLN A 159 -6.23 7.45 9.86
N HIS A 160 -6.90 7.75 10.96
CA HIS A 160 -8.35 7.94 11.03
C HIS A 160 -8.62 9.36 11.54
N LYS A 161 -9.22 10.20 10.68
CA LYS A 161 -9.66 11.53 11.08
C LYS A 161 -11.00 11.38 11.80
N ARG A 162 -11.06 11.72 13.09
CA ARG A 162 -12.33 11.81 13.81
C ARG A 162 -12.96 13.17 13.50
N GLU A 163 -14.16 13.15 12.94
CA GLU A 163 -14.93 14.36 12.67
C GLU A 163 -15.71 14.76 13.94
N LYS A 164 -15.88 16.07 14.14
CA LYS A 164 -16.66 16.60 15.26
C LYS A 164 -18.15 16.51 14.93
N ALA A 165 -18.99 16.40 15.96
CA ALA A 165 -20.43 16.50 15.79
C ALA A 165 -20.79 17.87 15.18
N ARG A 166 -21.71 17.86 14.22
CA ARG A 166 -22.20 19.04 13.51
C ARG A 166 -23.72 18.95 13.34
N ALA A 167 -24.39 20.09 13.26
CA ALA A 167 -25.81 20.13 12.94
C ALA A 167 -26.04 19.62 11.51
N ILE A 168 -27.10 18.83 11.32
CA ILE A 168 -27.49 18.27 10.02
C ILE A 168 -28.11 19.39 9.17
N THR A 169 -27.63 19.56 7.95
CA THR A 169 -28.16 20.59 7.04
C THR A 169 -29.52 20.18 6.47
N GLU A 170 -30.32 21.14 6.00
CA GLU A 170 -31.62 20.84 5.37
C GLU A 170 -31.47 19.95 4.12
N GLU A 171 -30.40 20.16 3.34
CA GLU A 171 -30.06 19.33 2.18
C GLU A 171 -29.82 17.86 2.56
N GLU A 172 -29.09 17.61 3.66
CA GLU A 172 -28.82 16.25 4.16
C GLU A 172 -30.09 15.57 4.66
N LYS A 173 -31.03 16.33 5.27
CA LYS A 173 -32.33 15.81 5.69
C LYS A 173 -33.19 15.40 4.49
N ASN A 174 -33.14 16.18 3.42
CA ASN A 174 -33.92 15.94 2.21
C ASN A 174 -33.28 14.91 1.26
N PHE A 175 -32.04 14.48 1.52
CA PHE A 175 -31.32 13.54 0.65
C PHE A 175 -31.83 12.10 0.79
N ASN A 176 -32.45 11.58 -0.28
CA ASN A 176 -32.91 10.19 -0.33
C ASN A 176 -31.79 9.21 -0.75
N ALA A 177 -31.02 8.72 0.22
CA ALA A 177 -29.89 7.82 -0.02
C ALA A 177 -30.27 6.49 -0.70
N PHE A 178 -31.41 5.89 -0.37
CA PHE A 178 -31.83 4.63 -0.97
C PHE A 178 -32.19 4.81 -2.45
N TYR A 179 -32.99 5.83 -2.76
CA TYR A 179 -33.41 6.12 -4.13
C TYR A 179 -32.21 6.47 -5.01
N THR A 180 -31.26 7.27 -4.52
CA THR A 180 -30.05 7.65 -5.27
C THR A 180 -29.18 6.43 -5.60
N LEU A 181 -28.99 5.49 -4.66
CA LEU A 181 -28.29 4.23 -4.93
C LEU A 181 -29.00 3.37 -5.98
N ARG A 182 -30.34 3.30 -5.94
CA ARG A 182 -31.13 2.55 -6.95
C ARG A 182 -31.02 3.19 -8.34
N MET A 183 -31.13 4.51 -8.41
CA MET A 183 -30.98 5.27 -9.65
C MET A 183 -29.58 5.16 -10.23
N ALA A 184 -28.53 5.22 -9.40
CA ALA A 184 -27.15 5.02 -9.86
C ALA A 184 -26.94 3.63 -10.47
N ARG A 185 -27.47 2.58 -9.84
CA ARG A 185 -27.43 1.21 -10.40
C ARG A 185 -28.20 1.11 -11.72
N ALA A 186 -29.40 1.70 -11.79
CA ALA A 186 -30.20 1.71 -13.02
C ALA A 186 -29.48 2.47 -14.15
N ASN A 187 -28.95 3.66 -13.86
CA ASN A 187 -28.19 4.45 -14.82
C ASN A 187 -26.98 3.67 -15.36
N ALA A 188 -26.17 3.06 -14.48
CA ALA A 188 -25.03 2.24 -14.87
C ALA A 188 -25.43 1.01 -15.72
N LYS A 189 -26.57 0.37 -15.39
CA LYS A 189 -27.09 -0.77 -16.15
C LYS A 189 -27.60 -0.38 -17.54
N TYR A 190 -28.25 0.78 -17.66
CA TYR A 190 -28.95 1.20 -18.88
C TYR A 190 -28.17 2.18 -19.76
N VAL A 191 -26.89 2.46 -19.50
CA VAL A 191 -26.05 3.37 -20.31
C VAL A 191 -26.13 3.02 -21.80
N GLY A 192 -25.71 1.82 -22.19
CA GLY A 192 -25.65 1.44 -23.60
C GLY A 192 -27.03 1.38 -24.28
N VAL A 193 -28.09 0.99 -23.56
CA VAL A 193 -29.45 1.00 -24.10
C VAL A 193 -29.93 2.41 -24.37
N ARG A 194 -29.64 3.35 -23.45
CA ARG A 194 -30.00 4.75 -23.60
C ARG A 194 -29.21 5.42 -24.70
N GLU A 195 -27.91 5.15 -24.82
CA GLU A 195 -27.06 5.62 -25.92
C GLU A 195 -27.58 5.11 -27.27
N LYS A 196 -27.86 3.80 -27.40
CA LYS A 196 -28.41 3.23 -28.63
C LYS A 196 -29.76 3.87 -29.02
N ARG A 197 -30.64 4.09 -28.04
CA ARG A 197 -31.93 4.78 -28.27
C ARG A 197 -31.73 6.24 -28.67
N ALA A 198 -30.76 6.93 -28.07
CA ALA A 198 -30.45 8.32 -28.41
C ALA A 198 -29.92 8.43 -29.84
N ILE A 199 -29.00 7.53 -30.24
CA ILE A 199 -28.47 7.46 -31.61
C ILE A 199 -29.60 7.16 -32.60
N ALA A 200 -30.38 6.10 -32.38
CA ALA A 200 -31.49 5.74 -33.27
C ALA A 200 -32.53 6.86 -33.40
N LYS A 201 -32.81 7.60 -32.31
CA LYS A 201 -33.71 8.76 -32.33
C LYS A 201 -33.12 9.92 -33.14
N ALA A 202 -31.82 10.17 -33.03
CA ALA A 202 -31.12 11.20 -33.80
C ALA A 202 -31.07 10.85 -35.31
N GLU A 203 -30.77 9.59 -35.65
CA GLU A 203 -30.78 9.10 -37.04
C GLU A 203 -32.17 9.17 -37.66
N ALA A 204 -33.22 8.78 -36.92
CA ALA A 204 -34.59 8.91 -37.37
C ALA A 204 -35.01 10.38 -37.57
N ALA A 205 -34.56 11.28 -36.69
CA ALA A 205 -34.81 12.72 -36.83
C ALA A 205 -34.07 13.31 -38.05
N ALA A 206 -32.82 12.90 -38.31
CA ALA A 206 -32.05 13.30 -39.48
C ALA A 206 -32.67 12.79 -40.79
N ALA A 207 -33.12 11.53 -40.82
CA ALA A 207 -33.82 10.95 -41.96
C ALA A 207 -35.16 11.64 -42.23
N ALA A 208 -35.90 12.02 -41.19
CA ALA A 208 -37.14 12.79 -41.31
C ALA A 208 -36.91 14.23 -41.81
N ALA A 209 -35.80 14.86 -41.40
CA ALA A 209 -35.42 16.19 -41.90
C ALA A 209 -35.00 16.18 -43.38
N ASN A 210 -34.28 15.14 -43.82
CA ASN A 210 -33.90 14.97 -45.23
C ASN A 210 -35.09 14.65 -46.16
N LYS A 211 -36.19 14.08 -45.64
CA LYS A 211 -37.43 13.87 -46.41
C LYS A 211 -38.30 15.13 -46.56
N LYS A 212 -38.02 16.21 -45.82
CA LYS A 212 -38.75 17.48 -45.87
C LYS A 212 -38.06 18.57 -46.72
N LYS A 213 -36.90 18.27 -47.28
CA LYS A 213 -36.25 19.02 -48.36
C LYS A 213 -36.55 18.32 -49.69
#